data_AF-A0A1Z1W864-F1
#
_entry.id   AF-A0A1Z1W864-F1
#
_cell.length_a   1.000
_cell.length_b   1.000
_cell.length_c   1.000
_cell.angle_alpha   90.00
_cell.angle_beta   90.00
_cell.angle_gamma   90.00
#
_symmetry.space_group_name_H-M   'P 1'
#
loop_
_entity.id
_entity.type
_entity.pdbx_description
1 polymer ?
#
loop_
_entity_poly.entity_id
_entity_poly.type
_entity_poly.pdbx_seq_one_letter_code
_entity_poly.pdbx_strand_id
1 'polypeptide(L)'
;MSGGLLVAGTTSDAGKSVVTAGICRWLARKGVSAAPFKAQNMSLNSFVTREGAEIGRAQAMQAQAARVEPSALMNPVLLKPGSDRSSQVVLMGKPVGEMSARGYHGGRQEALLDTVVGCLEELRGTYDAVICEGAGSPAEINLRRTDIVNMGIARAARFPVVVVGDIDRGGVFASFFGTVALLSPPTRNSSRASSSTSSAGTCRCSNPGSTCCATSPGGAPSACCRSGTGSASTRRTVFGSRCAGRCGSPSWRRPSARTCCGSPCARCR
;
A
#
# COMPACT_ATOMS: atom_id res chain seq x y z
N MET A 1 -18.44 -0.91 19.86
CA MET A 1 -18.01 -1.21 18.47
C MET A 1 -16.53 -1.50 18.50
N SER A 2 -16.09 -2.67 18.04
CA SER A 2 -14.68 -2.96 17.84
C SER A 2 -14.10 -2.05 16.77
N GLY A 3 -12.89 -1.56 17.03
CA GLY A 3 -12.11 -0.74 16.10
C GLY A 3 -11.63 -1.59 14.91
N GLY A 4 -11.21 -0.91 13.85
CA GLY A 4 -10.53 -1.60 12.76
C GLY A 4 -9.84 -0.65 11.82
N LEU A 5 -8.95 -1.20 11.00
CA LEU A 5 -8.12 -0.45 10.08
C LEU A 5 -7.81 -1.33 8.87
N LEU A 6 -7.92 -0.78 7.67
CA LEU A 6 -7.40 -1.42 6.46
C LEU A 6 -6.04 -0.83 6.07
N VAL A 7 -5.05 -1.70 5.89
CA VAL A 7 -3.73 -1.38 5.34
C VAL A 7 -3.74 -1.74 3.85
N ALA A 8 -3.98 -0.74 3.00
CA ALA A 8 -3.88 -0.85 1.56
C ALA A 8 -2.47 -0.46 1.10
N GLY A 9 -2.08 -0.84 -0.12
CA GLY A 9 -0.75 -0.56 -0.67
C GLY A 9 -0.83 0.06 -2.04
N THR A 10 0.17 0.84 -2.43
CA THR A 10 0.26 1.35 -3.82
C THR A 10 0.55 0.21 -4.80
N THR A 11 1.18 -0.87 -4.33
CA THR A 11 1.50 -2.11 -5.09
C THR A 11 1.35 -3.35 -4.20
N SER A 12 1.43 -4.55 -4.80
CA SER A 12 1.39 -5.83 -4.06
C SER A 12 2.51 -5.97 -3.03
N ASP A 13 3.69 -5.41 -3.28
CA ASP A 13 4.88 -5.55 -2.43
C ASP A 13 5.20 -4.29 -1.62
N ALA A 14 4.27 -3.35 -1.49
CA ALA A 14 4.48 -2.07 -0.79
C ALA A 14 4.72 -2.17 0.73
N GLY A 15 4.99 -3.37 1.27
CA GLY A 15 5.22 -3.60 2.71
C GLY A 15 3.97 -3.79 3.57
N LYS A 16 2.77 -3.95 2.96
CA LYS A 16 1.49 -4.12 3.67
C LYS A 16 1.55 -5.15 4.80
N SER A 17 2.03 -6.36 4.52
CA SER A 17 2.02 -7.44 5.51
C SER A 17 2.88 -7.13 6.74
N VAL A 18 4.02 -6.47 6.54
CA VAL A 18 4.93 -6.05 7.63
C VAL A 18 4.30 -4.91 8.44
N VAL A 19 3.69 -3.93 7.77
CA VAL A 19 2.99 -2.83 8.46
C VAL A 19 1.81 -3.37 9.28
N THR A 20 0.99 -4.25 8.71
CA THR A 20 -0.10 -4.93 9.43
C THR A 20 0.42 -5.67 10.66
N ALA A 21 1.50 -6.47 10.52
CA ALA A 21 2.11 -7.17 11.65
C ALA A 21 2.65 -6.22 12.72
N GLY A 22 3.27 -5.10 12.31
CA GLY A 22 3.76 -4.06 13.22
C GLY A 22 2.63 -3.42 14.04
N ILE A 23 1.50 -3.12 13.40
CA ILE A 23 0.31 -2.57 14.07
C ILE A 23 -0.27 -3.61 15.04
N CYS A 24 -0.43 -4.86 14.62
CA CYS A 24 -0.87 -5.96 15.49
C CYS A 24 0.04 -6.09 16.72
N ARG A 25 1.37 -6.08 16.53
CA ARG A 25 2.33 -6.16 17.64
C ARG A 25 2.25 -4.95 18.57
N TRP A 26 2.08 -3.75 18.02
CA TRP A 26 1.94 -2.54 18.82
C TRP A 26 0.67 -2.57 19.68
N LEU A 27 -0.47 -2.98 19.13
CA LEU A 27 -1.73 -3.14 19.86
C LEU A 27 -1.62 -4.19 20.98
N ALA A 28 -1.03 -5.35 20.67
CA ALA A 28 -0.81 -6.39 21.68
C ALA A 28 0.08 -5.90 22.85
N ARG A 29 1.10 -5.09 22.57
CA ARG A 29 1.94 -4.47 23.62
C ARG A 29 1.20 -3.42 24.46
N LYS A 30 0.11 -2.87 23.93
CA LYS A 30 -0.79 -1.96 24.65
C LYS A 30 -1.91 -2.69 25.39
N GLY A 31 -1.92 -4.02 25.37
CA GLY A 31 -2.97 -4.83 25.99
C GLY A 31 -4.30 -4.79 25.24
N VAL A 32 -4.31 -4.33 23.98
CA VAL A 32 -5.51 -4.34 23.13
C VAL A 32 -5.59 -5.69 22.42
N SER A 33 -6.72 -6.38 22.54
CA SER A 33 -6.96 -7.64 21.85
C SER A 33 -7.19 -7.40 20.36
N ALA A 34 -6.28 -7.87 19.51
CA ALA A 34 -6.32 -7.58 18.08
C ALA A 34 -6.18 -8.84 17.22
N ALA A 35 -6.95 -8.93 16.15
CA ALA A 35 -6.82 -9.98 15.15
C ALA A 35 -6.41 -9.40 13.78
N PRO A 36 -5.49 -10.05 13.05
CA PRO A 36 -5.25 -9.73 11.66
C PRO A 36 -6.34 -10.32 10.77
N PHE A 37 -6.56 -9.70 9.61
CA PHE A 37 -7.50 -10.22 8.63
C PHE A 37 -7.03 -9.95 7.21
N LYS A 38 -7.05 -10.95 6.33
CA LYS A 38 -6.84 -10.78 4.89
C LYS A 38 -7.88 -11.63 4.17
N ALA A 39 -8.91 -10.98 3.64
CA ALA A 39 -10.04 -11.66 3.03
C ALA A 39 -9.64 -12.66 1.96
N GLN A 40 -8.76 -12.24 1.05
CA GLN A 40 -8.21 -13.09 0.01
C GLN A 40 -6.70 -12.97 -0.03
N ASN A 41 -6.03 -14.11 0.01
CA ASN A 41 -4.60 -14.22 -0.27
C ASN A 41 -4.40 -15.04 -1.55
N MET A 42 -3.33 -14.76 -2.29
CA MET A 42 -2.87 -15.60 -3.39
C MET A 42 -1.42 -15.99 -3.12
N SER A 43 -1.20 -17.27 -2.79
CA SER A 43 0.09 -17.78 -2.34
C SER A 43 0.13 -19.29 -2.45
N LEU A 44 1.23 -19.84 -2.98
CA LEU A 44 1.56 -21.28 -2.85
C LEU A 44 2.03 -21.65 -1.44
N ASN A 45 2.19 -20.63 -0.60
CA ASN A 45 2.90 -20.71 0.64
C ASN A 45 1.93 -20.58 1.82
N SER A 46 1.47 -21.73 2.34
CA SER A 46 0.49 -21.81 3.41
C SER A 46 1.10 -22.24 4.76
N PHE A 47 0.32 -22.00 5.81
CA PHE A 47 0.50 -22.46 7.17
C PHE A 47 -0.71 -23.31 7.54
N VAL A 48 -0.50 -24.42 8.23
CA VAL A 48 -1.57 -25.27 8.75
C VAL A 48 -1.80 -24.88 10.21
N THR A 49 -3.00 -24.38 10.50
CA THR A 49 -3.41 -24.03 11.87
C THR A 49 -3.53 -25.28 12.74
N ARG A 50 -3.67 -25.08 14.06
CA ARG A 50 -3.88 -26.18 15.01
C ARG A 50 -5.10 -27.04 14.67
N GLU A 51 -6.12 -26.44 14.07
CA GLU A 51 -7.37 -27.10 13.66
C GLU A 51 -7.26 -27.76 12.27
N GLY A 52 -6.07 -27.75 11.66
CA GLY A 52 -5.84 -28.32 10.33
C GLY A 52 -6.26 -27.41 9.16
N ALA A 53 -6.76 -26.20 9.43
CA ALA A 53 -7.11 -25.25 8.39
C ALA A 53 -5.87 -24.63 7.73
N GLU A 54 -5.88 -24.51 6.41
CA GLU A 54 -4.82 -23.86 5.64
C GLU A 54 -5.03 -22.34 5.48
N ILE A 55 -4.03 -21.53 5.87
CA ILE A 55 -4.04 -20.07 5.71
C ILE A 55 -2.72 -19.58 5.11
N GLY A 56 -2.66 -18.35 4.59
CA GLY A 56 -1.39 -17.77 4.13
C GLY A 56 -0.36 -17.59 5.26
N ARG A 57 0.93 -17.88 4.99
CA ARG A 57 2.02 -17.68 5.98
C ARG A 57 2.12 -16.24 6.51
N ALA A 58 1.78 -15.25 5.69
CA ALA A 58 1.74 -13.84 6.12
C ALA A 58 0.71 -13.62 7.25
N GLN A 59 -0.46 -14.25 7.17
CA GLN A 59 -1.51 -14.12 8.19
C GLN A 59 -1.14 -14.88 9.47
N ALA A 60 -0.50 -16.05 9.36
CA ALA A 60 0.06 -16.74 10.53
C ALA A 60 1.11 -15.87 11.26
N MET A 61 2.02 -15.23 10.50
CA MET A 61 3.00 -14.29 11.06
C MET A 61 2.34 -13.09 11.73
N GLN A 62 1.28 -12.53 11.14
CA GLN A 62 0.51 -11.44 11.73
C GLN A 62 -0.22 -11.86 13.01
N ALA A 63 -0.76 -13.08 13.06
CA ALA A 63 -1.44 -13.62 14.25
C ALA A 63 -0.44 -13.77 15.40
N GLN A 64 0.75 -14.29 15.11
CA GLN A 64 1.85 -14.34 16.05
C GLN A 64 2.29 -12.94 16.52
N ALA A 65 2.28 -11.95 15.63
CA ALA A 65 2.54 -10.55 15.98
C ALA A 65 1.48 -10.00 16.95
N ALA A 66 0.21 -10.36 16.76
CA ALA A 66 -0.90 -9.97 17.63
C ALA A 66 -0.99 -10.80 18.93
N ARG A 67 -0.21 -11.88 19.06
CA ARG A 67 -0.28 -12.86 20.18
C ARG A 67 -1.61 -13.61 20.24
N VAL A 68 -2.16 -13.97 19.07
CA VAL A 68 -3.39 -14.76 18.95
C VAL A 68 -3.11 -16.02 18.14
N GLU A 69 -3.91 -17.06 18.37
CA GLU A 69 -3.80 -18.30 17.60
C GLU A 69 -4.24 -18.07 16.15
N PRO A 70 -3.46 -18.52 15.15
CA PRO A 70 -3.87 -18.43 13.75
C PRO A 70 -5.13 -19.27 13.49
N SER A 71 -6.11 -18.70 12.80
CA SER A 71 -7.36 -19.38 12.43
C SER A 71 -7.79 -19.09 10.98
N ALA A 72 -8.67 -19.94 10.44
CA ALA A 72 -9.23 -19.76 9.09
C ALA A 72 -9.96 -18.42 8.92
N LEU A 73 -10.56 -17.89 9.99
CA LEU A 73 -11.25 -16.59 9.98
C LEU A 73 -10.34 -15.44 9.56
N MET A 74 -9.04 -15.54 9.85
CA MET A 74 -8.06 -14.51 9.52
C MET A 74 -7.69 -14.50 8.02
N ASN A 75 -7.94 -15.60 7.30
CA ASN A 75 -7.75 -15.69 5.85
C ASN A 75 -8.78 -16.65 5.22
N PRO A 76 -10.03 -16.20 5.03
CA PRO A 76 -11.12 -17.08 4.62
C PRO A 76 -10.96 -17.61 3.19
N VAL A 77 -10.35 -16.84 2.28
CA VAL A 77 -10.08 -17.26 0.91
C VAL A 77 -8.57 -17.28 0.65
N LEU A 78 -8.05 -18.45 0.29
CA LEU A 78 -6.67 -18.63 -0.15
C LEU A 78 -6.68 -19.22 -1.56
N LEU A 79 -6.06 -18.50 -2.50
CA LEU A 79 -5.86 -18.94 -3.87
C LEU A 79 -4.44 -19.48 -4.03
N LYS A 80 -4.30 -20.73 -4.46
CA LYS A 80 -3.01 -21.34 -4.80
C LYS A 80 -2.87 -21.37 -6.32
N PRO A 81 -2.04 -20.51 -6.93
CA PRO A 81 -1.93 -20.43 -8.38
C PRO A 81 -1.38 -21.74 -8.97
N GLY A 82 -2.00 -22.24 -10.03
CA GLY A 82 -1.59 -23.43 -10.78
C GLY A 82 -1.12 -23.11 -12.20
N SER A 83 -1.06 -24.12 -13.07
CA SER A 83 -0.80 -23.93 -14.50
C SER A 83 -2.02 -23.32 -15.23
N ASP A 84 -1.83 -22.86 -16.48
CA ASP A 84 -2.94 -22.51 -17.39
C ASP A 84 -3.94 -21.45 -16.88
N ARG A 85 -3.45 -20.50 -16.07
CA ARG A 85 -4.28 -19.44 -15.45
C ARG A 85 -5.40 -19.99 -14.56
N SER A 86 -5.18 -21.16 -13.96
CA SER A 86 -6.02 -21.70 -12.90
C SER A 86 -5.46 -21.39 -11.51
N SER A 87 -6.31 -21.51 -10.51
CA SER A 87 -5.92 -21.47 -9.10
C SER A 87 -6.79 -22.45 -8.33
N GLN A 88 -6.18 -23.26 -7.47
CA GLN A 88 -6.92 -23.99 -6.46
C GLN A 88 -7.48 -23.00 -5.44
N VAL A 89 -8.76 -23.15 -5.11
CA VAL A 89 -9.44 -22.35 -4.11
C VAL A 89 -9.49 -23.13 -2.80
N VAL A 90 -8.96 -22.52 -1.75
CA VAL A 90 -9.08 -22.97 -0.37
C VAL A 90 -10.02 -22.00 0.34
N LEU A 91 -11.17 -22.50 0.79
CA LEU A 91 -12.19 -21.73 1.50
C LEU A 91 -12.25 -22.21 2.95
N MET A 92 -12.14 -21.28 3.90
CA MET A 92 -12.12 -21.60 5.34
C MET A 92 -11.11 -22.70 5.69
N GLY A 93 -9.95 -22.64 5.03
CA GLY A 93 -8.86 -23.59 5.22
C GLY A 93 -9.03 -24.96 4.59
N LYS A 94 -10.08 -25.18 3.79
CA LYS A 94 -10.33 -26.45 3.09
C LYS A 94 -10.31 -26.26 1.57
N PRO A 95 -9.64 -27.12 0.79
CA PRO A 95 -9.69 -27.06 -0.66
C PRO A 95 -11.11 -27.35 -1.16
N VAL A 96 -11.66 -26.48 -2.01
CA VAL A 96 -13.02 -26.60 -2.57
C VAL A 96 -13.05 -26.76 -4.10
N GLY A 97 -11.88 -26.82 -4.73
CA GLY A 97 -11.73 -27.12 -6.16
C GLY A 97 -10.75 -26.18 -6.88
N GLU A 98 -10.62 -26.38 -8.18
CA GLU A 98 -9.84 -25.51 -9.06
C GLU A 98 -10.72 -24.54 -9.83
N MET A 99 -10.20 -23.34 -10.07
CA MET A 99 -10.91 -22.32 -10.83
C MET A 99 -9.98 -21.64 -11.82
N SER A 100 -10.44 -21.50 -13.06
CA SER A 100 -9.83 -20.57 -13.99
C SER A 100 -10.03 -19.13 -13.52
N ALA A 101 -9.08 -18.25 -13.84
CA ALA A 101 -9.22 -16.82 -13.54
C ALA A 101 -10.56 -16.23 -14.04
N ARG A 102 -11.05 -16.67 -15.20
CA ARG A 102 -12.37 -16.23 -15.73
C ARG A 102 -13.55 -16.72 -14.88
N GLY A 103 -13.51 -17.99 -14.45
CA GLY A 103 -14.56 -18.54 -13.59
C GLY A 103 -14.63 -17.87 -12.22
N TYR A 104 -13.50 -17.36 -11.72
CA TYR A 104 -13.43 -16.63 -10.45
C TYR A 104 -14.16 -15.28 -10.51
N HIS A 105 -13.91 -14.52 -11.58
CA HIS A 105 -14.48 -13.18 -11.77
C HIS A 105 -15.92 -13.20 -12.34
N GLY A 106 -16.43 -14.37 -12.75
CA GLY A 106 -17.70 -14.53 -13.47
C GLY A 106 -18.96 -14.79 -12.62
N GLY A 107 -18.94 -14.55 -11.30
CA GLY A 107 -20.15 -14.61 -10.46
C GLY A 107 -19.99 -15.28 -9.09
N ARG A 108 -18.95 -16.10 -8.87
CA ARG A 108 -18.71 -16.72 -7.55
C ARG A 108 -18.06 -15.77 -6.53
N GLN A 109 -17.56 -14.62 -6.96
CA GLN A 109 -16.96 -13.63 -6.07
C GLN A 109 -17.98 -12.99 -5.12
N GLU A 110 -19.24 -12.84 -5.55
CA GLU A 110 -20.34 -12.42 -4.67
C GLU A 110 -20.62 -13.46 -3.58
N ALA A 111 -20.65 -14.75 -3.92
CA ALA A 111 -20.82 -15.82 -2.93
C ALA A 111 -19.66 -15.88 -1.90
N LEU A 112 -18.45 -15.47 -2.30
CA LEU A 112 -17.31 -15.36 -1.39
C LEU A 112 -17.40 -14.13 -0.47
N LEU A 113 -18.06 -13.05 -0.92
CA LEU A 113 -18.19 -11.83 -0.13
C LEU A 113 -18.93 -12.08 1.17
N ASP A 114 -20.02 -12.84 1.15
CA ASP A 114 -20.79 -13.16 2.36
C ASP A 114 -19.95 -13.93 3.38
N THR A 115 -19.14 -14.90 2.91
CA THR A 115 -18.21 -15.64 3.78
C THR A 115 -17.15 -14.70 4.36
N VAL A 116 -16.57 -13.84 3.54
CA VAL A 116 -15.55 -12.86 3.95
C VAL A 116 -16.10 -11.88 5.00
N VAL A 117 -17.30 -11.33 4.77
CA VAL A 117 -17.95 -10.39 5.68
C VAL A 117 -18.32 -11.09 6.99
N GLY A 118 -18.88 -12.30 6.93
CA GLY A 118 -19.20 -13.09 8.13
C GLY A 118 -17.97 -13.37 9.00
N CYS A 119 -16.85 -13.77 8.39
CA CYS A 119 -15.59 -13.97 9.13
C CYS A 119 -15.09 -12.67 9.78
N LEU A 120 -15.19 -11.55 9.07
CA LEU A 120 -14.80 -10.25 9.61
C LEU A 120 -15.70 -9.83 10.78
N GLU A 121 -17.00 -10.06 10.69
CA GLU A 121 -17.96 -9.78 11.77
C GLU A 121 -17.70 -10.63 13.01
N GLU A 122 -17.41 -11.92 12.84
CA GLU A 122 -17.06 -12.83 13.93
C GLU A 122 -15.78 -12.38 14.66
N LEU A 123 -14.72 -12.04 13.91
CA LEU A 123 -13.50 -11.47 14.49
C LEU A 123 -13.80 -10.15 15.22
N ARG A 124 -14.66 -9.29 14.66
CA ARG A 124 -15.05 -8.03 15.30
C ARG A 124 -15.91 -8.21 16.54
N GLY A 125 -16.60 -9.34 16.69
CA GLY A 125 -17.31 -9.70 17.91
C GLY A 125 -16.37 -10.24 19.00
N THR A 126 -15.21 -10.75 18.61
CA THR A 126 -14.26 -11.46 19.50
C THR A 126 -13.08 -10.58 19.95
N TYR A 127 -12.64 -9.65 19.09
CA TYR A 127 -11.45 -8.82 19.33
C TYR A 127 -11.80 -7.33 19.40
N ASP A 128 -11.05 -6.56 20.19
CA ASP A 128 -11.21 -5.11 20.33
C ASP A 128 -10.88 -4.38 19.01
N ALA A 129 -9.94 -4.92 18.24
CA ALA A 129 -9.50 -4.37 16.96
C ALA A 129 -9.26 -5.45 15.91
N VAL A 130 -9.68 -5.18 14.66
CA VAL A 130 -9.32 -6.01 13.51
C VAL A 130 -8.47 -5.21 12.52
N ILE A 131 -7.26 -5.71 12.23
CA ILE A 131 -6.31 -5.06 11.32
C ILE A 131 -6.31 -5.81 9.99
N CYS A 132 -6.95 -5.20 9.00
CA CYS A 132 -7.10 -5.78 7.67
C CYS A 132 -5.89 -5.48 6.79
N GLU A 133 -5.37 -6.48 6.11
CA GLU A 133 -4.39 -6.32 5.04
C GLU A 133 -5.09 -6.36 3.67
N GLY A 134 -4.96 -5.27 2.90
CA GLY A 134 -5.43 -5.21 1.53
C GLY A 134 -4.62 -6.12 0.58
N ALA A 135 -5.14 -6.41 -0.60
CA ALA A 135 -4.42 -7.15 -1.64
C ALA A 135 -4.19 -6.26 -2.88
N GLY A 136 -3.02 -6.34 -3.50
CA GLY A 136 -2.70 -5.48 -4.64
C GLY A 136 -2.83 -3.98 -4.30
N SER A 137 -3.34 -3.22 -5.27
CA SER A 137 -3.62 -1.80 -5.13
C SER A 137 -5.12 -1.54 -4.99
N PRO A 138 -5.59 -0.64 -4.09
CA PRO A 138 -7.01 -0.30 -3.99
C PRO A 138 -7.51 0.49 -5.22
N ALA A 139 -6.59 0.88 -6.12
CA ALA A 139 -6.88 1.64 -7.33
C ALA A 139 -7.10 0.76 -8.58
N GLU A 140 -7.20 -0.57 -8.45
CA GLU A 140 -7.49 -1.49 -9.56
C GLU A 140 -8.92 -1.30 -10.08
N ILE A 141 -9.08 -0.38 -11.04
CA ILE A 141 -10.37 0.11 -11.54
C ILE A 141 -11.23 -1.03 -12.10
N ASN A 142 -10.58 -2.00 -12.73
CA ASN A 142 -11.19 -3.20 -13.28
C ASN A 142 -11.86 -4.10 -12.24
N LEU A 143 -11.45 -4.06 -10.96
CA LEU A 143 -11.98 -4.93 -9.91
C LEU A 143 -12.98 -4.24 -8.97
N ARG A 144 -13.23 -2.94 -9.14
CA ARG A 144 -13.99 -2.13 -8.17
C ARG A 144 -15.38 -2.66 -7.81
N ARG A 145 -16.08 -3.24 -8.79
CA ARG A 145 -17.44 -3.75 -8.60
C ARG A 145 -17.47 -5.00 -7.74
N THR A 146 -16.41 -5.79 -7.78
CA THR A 146 -16.31 -7.08 -7.08
C THR A 146 -15.19 -7.08 -6.03
N ASP A 147 -14.71 -5.90 -5.63
CA ASP A 147 -13.58 -5.75 -4.72
C ASP A 147 -13.91 -6.28 -3.31
N ILE A 148 -13.46 -7.49 -3.02
CA ILE A 148 -13.59 -8.14 -1.71
C ILE A 148 -12.31 -8.05 -0.88
N VAL A 149 -11.31 -7.25 -1.30
CA VAL A 149 -9.97 -7.30 -0.70
C VAL A 149 -9.47 -5.95 -0.22
N ASN A 150 -10.01 -4.84 -0.73
CA ASN A 150 -9.61 -3.49 -0.37
C ASN A 150 -10.83 -2.64 0.04
N MET A 151 -11.31 -1.79 -0.86
CA MET A 151 -12.28 -0.76 -0.56
C MET A 151 -13.69 -1.32 -0.36
N GLY A 152 -14.02 -2.47 -0.94
CA GLY A 152 -15.30 -3.12 -0.64
C GLY A 152 -15.40 -3.52 0.83
N ILE A 153 -14.36 -4.13 1.40
CA ILE A 153 -14.30 -4.42 2.84
C ILE A 153 -14.30 -3.15 3.68
N ALA A 154 -13.47 -2.17 3.31
CA ALA A 154 -13.42 -0.92 4.07
C ALA A 154 -14.78 -0.22 4.12
N ARG A 155 -15.55 -0.25 3.03
CA ARG A 155 -16.92 0.28 3.00
C ARG A 155 -17.88 -0.56 3.83
N ALA A 156 -17.87 -1.89 3.66
CA ALA A 156 -18.77 -2.80 4.39
C ALA A 156 -18.58 -2.68 5.92
N ALA A 157 -17.33 -2.64 6.38
CA ALA A 157 -16.99 -2.55 7.79
C ALA A 157 -16.84 -1.11 8.33
N ARG A 158 -16.97 -0.10 7.45
CA ARG A 158 -16.71 1.32 7.74
C ARG A 158 -15.32 1.58 8.35
N PHE A 159 -14.30 0.90 7.83
CA PHE A 159 -12.94 1.06 8.32
C PHE A 159 -12.23 2.29 7.73
N PRO A 160 -11.44 3.00 8.54
CA PRO A 160 -10.42 3.90 8.00
C PRO A 160 -9.42 3.08 7.18
N VAL A 161 -8.84 3.72 6.16
CA VAL A 161 -7.83 3.09 5.30
C VAL A 161 -6.52 3.85 5.39
N VAL A 162 -5.42 3.13 5.62
CA VAL A 162 -4.06 3.64 5.44
C VAL A 162 -3.48 3.06 4.17
N VAL A 163 -2.92 3.91 3.31
CA VAL A 163 -2.21 3.49 2.10
C VAL A 163 -0.71 3.53 2.37
N VAL A 164 -0.03 2.40 2.16
CA VAL A 164 1.42 2.25 2.29
C VAL A 164 2.10 2.23 0.92
N GLY A 165 3.35 2.67 0.88
CA GLY A 165 4.16 2.75 -0.33
C GLY A 165 5.62 2.46 -0.03
N ASP A 166 6.29 1.86 -1.00
CA ASP A 166 7.71 1.52 -0.98
C ASP A 166 8.52 2.65 -1.62
N ILE A 167 9.37 3.31 -0.83
CA ILE A 167 10.21 4.42 -1.30
C ILE A 167 11.41 3.94 -2.13
N ASP A 168 11.90 2.73 -1.86
CA ASP A 168 13.14 2.22 -2.46
C ASP A 168 12.95 1.89 -3.95
N ARG A 169 11.70 1.60 -4.36
CA ARG A 169 11.33 1.45 -5.78
C ARG A 169 11.29 2.76 -6.56
N GLY A 170 11.41 3.90 -5.89
CA GLY A 170 11.29 5.23 -6.50
C GLY A 170 9.86 5.58 -6.90
N GLY A 171 9.59 6.87 -7.16
CA GLY A 171 8.28 7.33 -7.63
C GLY A 171 7.12 7.24 -6.62
N VAL A 172 7.39 6.96 -5.34
CA VAL A 172 6.35 6.70 -4.34
C VAL A 172 5.29 7.80 -4.23
N PHE A 173 5.67 9.07 -4.40
CA PHE A 173 4.72 10.19 -4.38
C PHE A 173 3.77 10.16 -5.56
N ALA A 174 4.26 9.83 -6.75
CA ALA A 174 3.42 9.66 -7.94
C ALA A 174 2.48 8.46 -7.76
N SER A 175 2.97 7.37 -7.17
CA SER A 175 2.14 6.20 -6.83
C SER A 175 1.04 6.56 -5.83
N PHE A 176 1.36 7.25 -4.73
CA PHE A 176 0.35 7.72 -3.78
C PHE A 176 -0.68 8.63 -4.43
N PHE A 177 -0.21 9.61 -5.21
CA PHE A 177 -1.09 10.53 -5.92
C PHE A 177 -2.03 9.76 -6.85
N GLY A 178 -1.49 8.89 -7.71
CA GLY A 178 -2.26 8.06 -8.63
C GLY A 178 -3.27 7.18 -7.90
N THR A 179 -2.87 6.50 -6.82
CA THR A 179 -3.78 5.67 -6.02
C THR A 179 -4.95 6.48 -5.49
N VAL A 180 -4.69 7.60 -4.81
CA VAL A 180 -5.74 8.44 -4.18
C VAL A 180 -6.59 9.14 -5.24
N ALA A 181 -5.99 9.60 -6.34
CA ALA A 181 -6.68 10.25 -7.45
C ALA A 181 -7.66 9.31 -8.16
N LEU A 182 -7.34 8.01 -8.22
CA LEU A 182 -8.22 7.02 -8.81
C LEU A 182 -9.35 6.62 -7.84
N LEU A 183 -9.21 6.72 -6.52
CA LEU A 183 -10.30 6.41 -5.58
C LEU A 183 -11.53 7.30 -5.81
N SER A 184 -12.73 6.73 -5.66
CA SER A 184 -14.00 7.46 -5.76
C SER A 184 -14.11 8.54 -4.68
N PRO A 185 -14.87 9.63 -4.89
CA PRO A 185 -14.92 10.76 -3.96
C PRO A 185 -15.29 10.40 -2.51
N PRO A 186 -16.30 9.54 -2.23
CA PRO A 186 -16.63 9.14 -0.86
C PRO A 186 -15.49 8.35 -0.18
N THR A 187 -14.77 7.53 -0.95
CA THR A 187 -13.65 6.72 -0.46
C THR A 187 -12.37 7.50 -0.23
N ARG A 188 -12.19 8.64 -0.92
CA ARG A 188 -11.03 9.52 -0.75
C ARG A 188 -11.01 10.17 0.64
N ASN A 189 -12.18 10.54 1.17
CA ASN A 189 -12.28 11.22 2.47
C ASN A 189 -11.95 10.30 3.67
N SER A 190 -12.10 8.98 3.50
CA SER A 190 -11.83 7.98 4.55
C SER A 190 -10.43 7.36 4.48
N SER A 191 -9.62 7.74 3.48
CA SER A 191 -8.26 7.20 3.27
C SER A 191 -7.18 8.22 3.67
N ARG A 192 -6.15 7.74 4.37
CA ARG A 192 -4.94 8.51 4.70
C ARG A 192 -3.73 7.83 4.06
N ALA A 193 -2.92 8.56 3.32
CA ALA A 193 -1.66 8.05 2.80
C ALA A 193 -0.58 8.10 3.90
N SER A 194 0.31 7.11 3.96
CA SER A 194 1.47 7.07 4.87
C SER A 194 2.62 6.33 4.19
N SER A 195 3.79 6.96 4.12
CA SER A 195 5.03 6.33 3.63
C SER A 195 5.60 5.37 4.68
N SER A 196 6.13 4.22 4.27
CA SER A 196 6.86 3.30 5.15
C SER A 196 8.28 3.02 4.62
N THR A 197 9.27 3.48 5.41
CA THR A 197 10.73 3.13 5.51
C THR A 197 11.57 3.20 4.23
N SER A 198 12.66 3.98 4.09
CA SER A 198 13.64 4.50 5.07
C SER A 198 13.73 6.04 5.04
N SER A 199 13.79 6.67 6.22
CA SER A 199 13.95 8.13 6.43
C SER A 199 13.05 9.05 5.57
N ALA A 200 11.79 9.29 5.96
CA ALA A 200 11.11 10.60 5.85
C ALA A 200 9.61 10.54 6.18
N GLY A 201 9.19 11.53 6.98
CA GLY A 201 7.88 12.20 7.11
C GLY A 201 6.59 11.53 6.61
N THR A 202 5.55 11.63 7.44
CA THR A 202 4.15 11.34 7.07
C THR A 202 3.63 12.40 6.09
N CYS A 203 3.30 12.02 4.85
CA CYS A 203 2.62 12.89 3.88
C CYS A 203 1.10 12.74 3.94
N ARG A 204 0.38 13.83 4.23
CA ARG A 204 -1.09 13.86 4.28
C ARG A 204 -1.66 14.55 3.05
N CYS A 205 -1.76 13.84 1.93
CA CYS A 205 -2.35 14.43 0.71
C CYS A 205 -3.90 14.34 0.82
N SER A 206 -4.52 15.44 1.25
CA SER A 206 -5.95 15.49 1.61
C SER A 206 -6.84 15.98 0.46
N ASN A 207 -6.28 16.54 -0.63
CA ASN A 207 -7.07 17.05 -1.75
C ASN A 207 -6.30 17.02 -3.09
N PRO A 208 -7.00 16.87 -4.24
CA PRO A 208 -6.39 16.78 -5.58
C PRO A 208 -5.81 18.10 -6.12
N GLY A 209 -5.74 19.15 -5.30
CA GLY A 209 -5.07 20.42 -5.61
C GLY A 209 -4.15 20.93 -4.50
N SER A 210 -3.97 20.17 -3.41
CA SER A 210 -3.03 20.55 -2.35
C SER A 210 -1.66 19.96 -2.64
N THR A 211 -0.65 20.82 -2.79
CA THR A 211 0.77 20.45 -2.87
C THR A 211 1.12 19.48 -1.74
N CYS A 212 1.64 18.30 -2.05
CA CYS A 212 2.12 17.37 -1.03
C CYS A 212 3.39 17.98 -0.39
N CYS A 213 3.23 18.66 0.74
CA CYS A 213 4.35 19.19 1.51
C CYS A 213 4.98 18.04 2.32
N ALA A 214 6.18 17.63 1.93
CA ALA A 214 7.02 16.81 2.79
C ALA A 214 7.57 17.68 3.91
N THR A 215 7.08 17.52 5.14
CA THR A 215 7.66 18.17 6.31
C THR A 215 8.78 17.30 6.87
N SER A 216 10.02 17.81 6.81
CA SER A 216 11.13 17.24 7.57
C SER A 216 10.96 17.50 9.07
N PRO A 217 11.39 16.59 9.97
CA PRO A 217 11.34 16.84 11.41
C PRO A 217 12.25 18.03 11.75
N GLY A 218 11.69 19.11 12.27
CA GLY A 218 12.45 20.27 12.77
C GLY A 218 12.73 21.41 11.77
N GLY A 219 12.20 21.37 10.54
CA GLY A 219 12.33 22.47 9.58
C GLY A 219 11.10 23.37 9.54
N ALA A 220 11.28 24.69 9.60
CA ALA A 220 10.23 25.65 9.27
C ALA A 220 9.70 25.39 7.84
N PRO A 221 8.40 25.61 7.55
CA PRO A 221 7.84 25.34 6.23
C PRO A 221 8.58 26.17 5.17
N SER A 222 9.29 25.51 4.26
CA SER A 222 9.90 26.16 3.11
C SER A 222 8.80 26.64 2.16
N ALA A 223 8.96 27.88 1.68
CA ALA A 223 7.93 28.69 1.05
C ALA A 223 7.10 27.96 -0.03
N CYS A 224 5.79 28.00 0.13
CA CYS A 224 4.80 27.60 -0.87
C CYS A 224 4.91 28.49 -2.11
N CYS A 225 5.37 27.93 -3.24
CA CYS A 225 5.11 28.54 -4.55
C CYS A 225 3.61 28.45 -4.86
N ARG A 226 2.88 29.55 -4.68
CA ARG A 226 1.53 29.71 -5.24
C ARG A 226 1.68 29.94 -6.75
N SER A 227 1.15 29.04 -7.57
CA SER A 227 0.94 29.29 -8.99
C SER A 227 -0.26 30.24 -9.14
N GLY A 228 0.00 31.54 -9.05
CA GLY A 228 -0.90 32.58 -9.52
C GLY A 228 -0.76 32.75 -11.02
N THR A 229 -1.88 32.77 -11.73
CA THR A 229 -1.98 33.18 -13.13
C THR A 229 -1.44 34.61 -13.28
N GLY A 230 -0.27 34.75 -13.90
CA GLY A 230 0.34 36.05 -14.17
C GLY A 230 1.62 35.92 -14.97
N SER A 231 1.67 36.53 -16.15
CA SER A 231 2.88 36.64 -16.95
C SER A 231 3.97 37.40 -16.18
N ALA A 232 5.14 36.80 -15.97
CA ALA A 232 6.36 37.55 -15.73
C ALA A 232 7.62 36.69 -15.93
N SER A 233 8.58 37.34 -16.56
CA SER A 233 9.93 36.93 -16.93
C SER A 233 10.79 36.40 -15.78
N THR A 234 11.67 35.44 -16.10
CA THR A 234 13.04 35.23 -15.56
C THR A 234 13.32 35.56 -14.09
N ARG A 235 13.67 34.52 -13.31
CA ARG A 235 14.96 34.42 -12.60
C ARG A 235 15.14 33.02 -12.00
N ARG A 236 16.27 32.38 -12.35
CA ARG A 236 16.82 31.21 -11.65
C ARG A 236 17.13 31.61 -10.22
N THR A 237 16.67 30.83 -9.24
CA THR A 237 17.23 30.85 -7.89
C THR A 237 17.93 29.52 -7.64
N VAL A 238 19.25 29.56 -7.76
CA VAL A 238 20.20 28.55 -7.28
C VAL A 238 20.31 28.76 -5.78
N PHE A 239 20.04 27.76 -4.96
CA PHE A 239 20.41 27.80 -3.54
C PHE A 239 21.90 27.48 -3.43
N GLY A 240 22.71 28.52 -3.25
CA GLY A 240 24.08 28.41 -2.77
C GLY A 240 24.14 28.73 -1.28
N SER A 241 24.81 27.88 -0.51
CA SER A 241 25.32 28.21 0.82
C SER A 241 26.86 28.28 0.73
N ARG A 242 27.43 29.46 1.00
CA ARG A 242 28.81 29.64 1.52
C ARG A 242 28.64 30.06 2.99
N CYS A 243 29.48 29.74 3.96
CA CYS A 243 30.94 29.71 4.01
C CYS A 243 31.42 28.80 5.15
N ALA A 244 32.50 28.04 4.93
CA ALA A 244 33.71 28.06 5.76
C ALA A 244 34.78 27.17 5.10
N GLY A 245 35.89 27.77 4.66
CA GLY A 245 37.03 27.04 4.10
C GLY A 245 37.76 27.86 3.03
N ARG A 246 38.86 28.51 3.43
CA ARG A 246 39.83 29.13 2.52
C ARG A 246 40.40 28.06 1.57
N CYS A 247 40.46 28.34 0.27
CA CYS A 247 41.54 27.97 -0.64
C CYS A 247 41.30 28.62 -2.02
N GLY A 248 42.38 28.98 -2.70
CA GLY A 248 42.46 30.05 -3.69
C GLY A 248 41.75 29.86 -5.04
N SER A 249 41.63 30.99 -5.74
CA SER A 249 41.32 31.17 -7.16
C SER A 249 42.23 30.33 -8.08
N PRO A 250 41.80 29.90 -9.30
CA PRO A 250 41.66 30.85 -10.41
C PRO A 250 40.56 30.59 -11.48
N SER A 251 40.14 31.72 -12.07
CA SER A 251 39.70 31.97 -13.46
C SER A 251 38.78 30.99 -14.21
N TRP A 252 37.55 31.45 -14.46
CA TRP A 252 36.65 30.95 -15.51
C TRP A 252 36.98 31.61 -16.87
N ARG A 253 37.23 30.81 -17.92
CA ARG A 253 37.00 31.20 -19.32
C ARG A 253 35.96 30.25 -19.92
N ARG A 254 34.92 30.83 -20.54
CA ARG A 254 33.85 30.14 -21.28
C ARG A 254 34.38 29.59 -22.61
N PRO A 255 33.76 28.53 -23.15
CA PRO A 255 33.58 28.45 -24.59
C PRO A 255 32.09 28.36 -24.99
N SER A 256 31.82 29.03 -26.10
CA SER A 256 30.57 29.13 -26.84
C SER A 256 30.18 27.84 -27.57
N ALA A 257 28.88 27.70 -27.80
CA ALA A 257 28.23 26.67 -28.59
C ALA A 257 28.80 26.54 -30.02
N ARG A 258 29.00 25.30 -30.47
CA ARG A 258 28.87 24.88 -31.87
C ARG A 258 28.31 23.46 -31.95
N THR A 259 27.32 23.32 -32.80
CA THR A 259 26.70 22.12 -33.37
C THR A 259 27.72 21.27 -34.12
N CYS A 260 27.59 19.94 -34.04
CA CYS A 260 28.03 19.02 -35.10
C CYS A 260 27.17 17.74 -35.09
N CYS A 261 26.50 17.52 -36.22
CA CYS A 261 25.87 16.26 -36.64
C CYS A 261 26.92 15.15 -36.84
N GLY A 262 26.47 13.88 -36.79
CA GLY A 262 27.11 12.77 -37.51
C GLY A 262 27.68 11.64 -36.66
N SER A 263 26.98 10.51 -36.64
CA SER A 263 27.35 9.16 -36.15
C SER A 263 28.55 8.55 -36.93
N PRO A 264 28.98 7.26 -36.73
CA PRO A 264 29.11 6.41 -35.53
C PRO A 264 30.51 5.71 -35.42
N CYS A 265 30.94 5.26 -34.23
CA CYS A 265 31.94 4.18 -34.04
C CYS A 265 31.86 3.70 -32.58
N ALA A 266 31.42 2.48 -32.28
CA ALA A 266 32.07 1.18 -32.45
C ALA A 266 33.30 0.96 -31.54
N ARG A 267 33.17 -0.07 -30.69
CA ARG A 267 34.19 -0.77 -29.86
C ARG A 267 34.62 -0.10 -28.54
N CYS A 268 34.00 -0.55 -27.46
CA CYS A 268 34.71 -0.73 -26.18
C CYS A 268 35.00 -2.22 -26.01
N ARG A 269 36.28 -2.50 -25.76
CA ARG A 269 36.78 -3.75 -25.19
C ARG A 269 36.34 -3.87 -23.73
#